data_AF-A0AAX2K654-F1
#
_entry.id   AF-A0AAX2K654-F1
#
_cell.length_a   1.000
_cell.length_b   1.000
_cell.length_c   1.000
_cell.angle_alpha   90.00
_cell.angle_beta   90.00
_cell.angle_gamma   90.00
#
_symmetry.space_group_name_H-M   'P 1'
#
loop_
_entity.id
_entity.type
_entity.pdbx_description
1 polymer ?
#
loop_
_entity_poly.entity_id
_entity_poly.type
_entity_poly.pdbx_seq_one_letter_code
_entity_poly.pdbx_strand_id
1 'polypeptide(L)'
;MPYASNISIAVLDDNVLESQAIETLSAIGLSYEKYKTANNVYFNIIGTLSDSELNKINNYVDEYYKQWGKQYVRFNVNLKKSGHK
;
A
#
# COMPACT_ATOMS: atom_id res chain seq x y z
N MET A 1 3.02 -26.13 15.40
CA MET A 1 2.61 -24.99 16.27
C MET A 1 1.61 -25.51 17.30
N PRO A 2 1.96 -25.66 18.60
CA PRO A 2 1.13 -26.41 19.55
C PRO A 2 0.23 -25.54 20.46
N TYR A 3 -0.46 -24.52 19.93
CA TYR A 3 -1.40 -23.70 20.72
C TYR A 3 -2.56 -23.06 19.95
N ALA A 4 -2.66 -23.21 18.62
CA ALA A 4 -3.80 -22.69 17.87
C ALA A 4 -4.93 -23.73 17.88
N SER A 5 -5.97 -23.52 18.69
CA SER A 5 -7.11 -24.44 18.79
C SER A 5 -8.04 -24.41 17.57
N ASN A 6 -8.01 -23.33 16.78
CA ASN A 6 -8.77 -23.23 15.53
C ASN A 6 -8.05 -22.29 14.55
N ILE A 7 -7.80 -22.76 13.32
CA ILE A 7 -7.23 -21.96 12.24
C ILE A 7 -8.34 -21.74 11.21
N SER A 8 -8.83 -20.50 11.09
CA SER A 8 -9.78 -20.13 10.03
C SER A 8 -9.00 -19.57 8.85
N ILE A 9 -9.05 -20.29 7.73
CA ILE A 9 -8.50 -19.85 6.45
C ILE A 9 -9.62 -19.13 5.70
N ALA A 10 -9.49 -17.82 5.51
CA ALA A 10 -10.39 -17.04 4.67
C ALA A 10 -9.74 -16.83 3.30
N VAL A 11 -10.50 -17.03 2.23
CA VAL A 11 -10.09 -16.63 0.88
C VAL A 11 -10.39 -15.14 0.76
N LEU A 12 -9.33 -14.34 0.72
CA LEU A 12 -9.44 -12.91 0.48
C LEU A 12 -9.33 -12.66 -1.03
N ASP A 13 -10.31 -11.95 -1.58
CA ASP A 13 -10.28 -11.57 -2.99
C ASP A 13 -9.25 -10.45 -3.20
N ASP A 14 -8.33 -10.69 -4.12
CA ASP A 14 -7.28 -9.75 -4.53
C ASP A 14 -7.84 -8.35 -4.86
N ASN A 15 -9.04 -8.27 -5.45
CA ASN A 15 -9.65 -7.00 -5.82
C ASN A 15 -10.00 -6.14 -4.61
N VAL A 16 -10.26 -6.75 -3.44
CA VAL A 16 -10.53 -6.02 -2.19
C VAL A 16 -9.26 -5.30 -1.73
N LEU A 17 -8.13 -6.01 -1.75
CA LEU A 17 -6.82 -5.47 -1.40
C LEU A 17 -6.42 -4.31 -2.32
N GLU A 18 -6.65 -4.49 -3.63
CA GLU A 18 -6.37 -3.47 -4.64
C GLU A 18 -7.29 -2.26 -4.52
N SER A 19 -8.59 -2.46 -4.29
CA SER A 19 -9.58 -1.39 -4.21
C SER A 19 -9.31 -0.50 -2.99
N GLN A 20 -9.05 -1.09 -1.83
CA GLN A 20 -8.71 -0.35 -0.62
C GLN A 20 -7.47 0.55 -0.83
N ALA A 21 -6.45 0.02 -1.54
CA ALA A 21 -5.27 0.78 -1.90
C ALA A 21 -5.58 1.95 -2.84
N ILE A 22 -6.38 1.72 -3.89
CA ILE A 22 -6.79 2.74 -4.85
C ILE A 22 -7.59 3.86 -4.16
N GLU A 23 -8.62 3.50 -3.38
CA GLU A 23 -9.49 4.44 -2.70
C GLU A 23 -8.71 5.36 -1.76
N THR A 24 -7.78 4.79 -0.99
CA THR A 24 -6.98 5.57 -0.04
C THR A 24 -5.98 6.48 -0.75
N LEU A 25 -5.29 5.98 -1.78
CA LEU A 25 -4.37 6.81 -2.59
C LEU A 25 -5.12 7.98 -3.23
N SER A 26 -6.31 7.73 -3.78
CA SER A 26 -7.19 8.77 -4.33
C SER A 26 -7.69 9.76 -3.26
N ALA A 27 -8.02 9.29 -2.06
CA ALA A 27 -8.46 10.15 -0.96
C ALA A 27 -7.35 11.08 -0.43
N ILE A 28 -6.08 10.63 -0.46
CA ILE A 28 -4.93 11.47 -0.12
C ILE A 28 -4.63 12.46 -1.26
N GLY A 29 -5.05 12.16 -2.49
CA GLY A 29 -4.77 12.96 -3.68
C GLY A 29 -3.45 12.60 -4.36
N LEU A 30 -2.95 11.39 -4.14
CA LEU A 30 -1.66 10.95 -4.67
C LEU A 30 -1.79 10.42 -6.09
N SER A 31 -0.89 10.89 -6.96
CA SER A 31 -0.67 10.29 -8.27
C SER A 31 0.15 9.00 -8.12
N TYR A 32 -0.25 7.95 -8.82
CA TYR A 32 0.44 6.67 -8.79
C TYR A 32 0.39 5.96 -10.13
N GLU A 33 1.38 5.10 -10.36
CA GLU A 33 1.38 4.10 -11.43
C GLU A 33 1.13 2.73 -10.80
N LYS A 34 0.14 2.02 -11.34
CA LYS A 34 -0.19 0.67 -10.91
C LYS A 34 0.40 -0.35 -11.87
N TYR A 35 1.18 -1.29 -11.34
CA TYR A 35 1.72 -2.41 -12.10
C TYR A 35 1.24 -3.72 -11.49
N LYS A 36 0.41 -4.46 -12.24
CA LYS A 36 -0.07 -5.78 -11.84
C LYS A 36 0.79 -6.86 -12.48
N THR A 37 1.21 -7.82 -11.67
CA THR A 37 1.90 -9.04 -12.09
C THR A 37 0.98 -10.24 -11.85
N ALA A 38 1.41 -11.44 -12.22
CA ALA A 38 0.63 -12.66 -11.98
C ALA A 38 0.37 -12.94 -10.49
N ASN A 39 1.21 -12.43 -9.60
CA ASN A 39 1.15 -12.76 -8.17
C ASN A 39 1.02 -11.55 -7.25
N ASN A 40 1.43 -10.36 -7.70
CA ASN A 40 1.54 -9.17 -6.85
C ASN A 40 1.14 -7.91 -7.62
N VAL A 41 0.80 -6.86 -6.87
CA VAL A 41 0.47 -5.53 -7.39
C VAL A 41 1.40 -4.51 -6.76
N TYR A 42 1.96 -3.64 -7.60
CA TYR A 42 2.81 -2.54 -7.19
C TYR A 42 2.11 -1.21 -7.44
N PHE A 43 2.09 -0.35 -6.44
CA PHE A 43 1.68 1.05 -6.55
C PHE A 43 2.92 1.92 -6.41
N ASN A 44 3.37 2.48 -7.53
CA ASN A 44 4.48 3.43 -7.57
C ASN A 44 3.94 4.85 -7.42
N ILE A 45 4.16 5.47 -6.27
CA ILE A 45 3.67 6.82 -6.00
C ILE A 45 4.62 7.80 -6.69
N ILE A 46 4.06 8.62 -7.56
CA ILE A 46 4.81 9.54 -8.42
C ILE A 46 4.48 11.00 -8.08
N GLY A 47 5.41 11.88 -8.41
CA GLY A 47 5.30 13.32 -8.14
C GLY A 47 6.08 13.77 -6.90
N THR A 48 5.92 15.04 -6.56
CA THR A 48 6.47 15.63 -5.34
C THR A 48 5.45 15.51 -4.23
N LEU A 49 5.83 14.83 -3.14
CA LEU A 49 5.01 14.71 -1.94
C LEU A 49 5.38 15.82 -0.96
N SER A 50 4.39 16.53 -0.46
CA SER A 50 4.54 17.41 0.70
C SER A 50 4.78 16.58 1.96
N ASP A 51 5.40 17.15 3.00
CA ASP A 51 5.61 16.44 4.28
C ASP A 51 4.31 15.87 4.88
N SER A 52 3.19 16.58 4.72
CA SER A 52 1.87 16.11 5.17
C SER A 52 1.39 14.88 4.39
N GLU A 53 1.53 14.89 3.06
CA GLU A 53 1.17 13.76 2.19
C GLU A 53 2.06 12.54 2.47
N LEU A 54 3.36 12.79 2.65
CA LEU A 54 4.36 11.80 3.03
C LEU A 54 4.00 11.15 4.37
N ASN A 55 3.60 11.92 5.37
CA ASN A 55 3.20 11.37 6.66
C ASN A 55 1.92 10.53 6.55
N LYS A 56 0.92 11.01 5.81
CA LYS A 56 -0.34 10.27 5.56
C LYS A 56 -0.08 8.94 4.86
N ILE A 57 0.73 8.94 3.79
CA ILE A 57 1.00 7.70 3.05
C ILE A 57 1.85 6.72 3.84
N ASN A 58 2.83 7.19 4.61
CA ASN A 58 3.60 6.30 5.48
C ASN A 58 2.73 5.64 6.56
N ASN A 59 1.86 6.42 7.20
CA ASN A 59 0.93 5.88 8.18
C ASN A 59 -0.03 4.86 7.55
N TYR A 60 -0.58 5.17 6.37
CA TYR A 60 -1.43 4.24 5.65
C TYR A 60 -0.71 2.95 5.27
N VAL A 61 0.49 3.04 4.71
CA VAL A 61 1.28 1.87 4.28
C VAL A 61 1.62 0.97 5.48
N ASP A 62 1.95 1.56 6.63
CA ASP A 62 2.22 0.81 7.86
C ASP A 62 0.97 0.06 8.35
N GLU A 63 -0.17 0.73 8.43
CA GLU A 63 -1.44 0.12 8.84
C GLU A 63 -1.91 -0.96 7.84
N TYR A 64 -1.78 -0.71 6.54
CA TYR A 64 -2.10 -1.68 5.50
C TYR A 64 -1.26 -2.94 5.63
N TYR A 65 0.05 -2.79 5.87
CA TYR A 65 0.95 -3.94 6.04
C TYR A 65 0.76 -4.68 7.36
N LYS A 66 0.28 -4.03 8.43
CA LYS A 66 -0.14 -4.73 9.65
C LYS A 66 -1.38 -5.58 9.39
N GLN A 67 -2.31 -5.10 8.58
CA GLN A 67 -3.56 -5.80 8.29
C GLN A 67 -3.38 -6.94 7.28
N TRP A 68 -2.65 -6.71 6.19
CA TRP A 68 -2.60 -7.62 5.03
C TRP A 68 -1.21 -8.21 4.75
N GLY A 69 -0.17 -7.65 5.35
CA GLY A 69 1.22 -7.99 5.04
C GLY A 69 1.71 -7.36 3.72
N LYS A 70 2.96 -7.69 3.35
CA LYS A 70 3.68 -7.13 2.19
C LYS A 70 3.73 -8.08 0.98
N GLN A 71 2.94 -9.16 1.03
CA GLN A 71 3.04 -10.26 0.08
C GLN A 71 2.42 -9.87 -1.27
N TYR A 72 1.16 -9.44 -1.30
CA TYR A 72 0.41 -9.17 -2.52
C TYR A 72 0.54 -7.72 -3.02
N VAL A 73 0.14 -6.74 -2.20
CA VAL A 73 0.25 -5.31 -2.54
C VAL A 73 1.54 -4.72 -2.00
N ARG A 74 2.24 -3.95 -2.82
CA ARG A 74 3.47 -3.24 -2.47
C ARG A 74 3.40 -1.78 -2.89
N PHE A 75 3.72 -0.90 -1.96
CA PHE A 75 3.81 0.55 -2.18
C PHE A 75 5.26 0.97 -2.35
N ASN A 76 5.58 1.59 -3.49
CA ASN A 76 6.86 2.24 -3.73
C ASN A 76 6.67 3.75 -3.57
N VAL A 77 7.08 4.26 -2.41
CA VAL A 77 7.03 5.71 -2.11
C VAL A 77 8.36 6.30 -2.56
N ASN A 78 8.42 6.85 -3.77
CA ASN A 78 9.67 7.38 -4.29
C ASN A 78 9.87 8.83 -3.82
N LEU A 79 10.72 9.02 -2.81
CA LEU A 79 11.03 10.33 -2.26
C LEU A 79 11.93 11.12 -3.21
N LYS A 80 11.34 11.79 -4.21
CA LYS A 80 12.03 12.93 -4.82
C LYS A 80 12.01 14.06 -3.80
N LYS A 81 13.01 14.09 -2.92
CA LYS A 81 13.29 15.25 -2.07
C LYS A 81 13.44 16.43 -3.02
N SER A 82 12.53 17.41 -2.93
CA SER A 82 12.68 18.66 -3.65
C SER A 82 13.90 19.35 -3.05
N GLY A 83 15.07 19.03 -3.61
CA GLY A 83 16.34 19.61 -3.23
C GLY A 83 16.31 21.07 -3.64
N HIS A 84 15.88 21.94 -2.74
CA HIS A 84 16.14 23.36 -2.84
C HIS A 84 17.66 23.55 -2.93
N LYS A 85 18.13 23.96 -4.11
CA LYS A 85 19.31 24.80 -4.27
C LYS A 85 18.87 26.11 -4.89
#